data_AF-A0A1I4LS23-F1
#
_entry.id   AF-A0A1I4LS23-F1
#
_cell.length_a   1.000
_cell.length_b   1.000
_cell.length_c   1.000
_cell.angle_alpha   90.00
_cell.angle_beta   90.00
_cell.angle_gamma   90.00
#
_symmetry.space_group_name_H-M   'P 1'
#
loop_
_entity.id
_entity.type
_entity.pdbx_description
1 polymer ?
#
loop_
_entity_poly.entity_id
_entity_poly.type
_entity_poly.pdbx_seq_one_letter_code
_entity_poly.pdbx_strand_id
1 'polypeptide(L)'
;MAKTLSRIKKVDITTVIDSDDGIEEKTITIKVKKAPLGKWKQLTDNVKVLFDLLPEVLEEKGIENPQEYMMQMSEKEIISYLPDMFRVATDEVIDILSLGAGVDVETLENEVGIDEAVELFEAVVEVNNLVKVVEKGKNLMKLLKNIKN
;
A
#
# COMPACT_ATOMS: atom_id res chain seq x y z
N MET A 1 10.01 23.50 -7.04
CA MET A 1 10.64 22.54 -7.97
C MET A 1 9.86 21.24 -7.91
N ALA A 2 9.34 20.72 -9.04
CA ALA A 2 8.64 19.45 -9.03
C ALA A 2 9.66 18.33 -8.76
N LYS A 3 9.50 17.61 -7.64
CA LYS A 3 10.33 16.44 -7.31
C LYS A 3 10.05 15.39 -8.39
N THR A 4 10.99 15.16 -9.29
CA THR A 4 10.87 14.10 -10.30
C THR A 4 10.89 12.78 -9.54
N LEU A 5 9.72 12.16 -9.38
CA LEU A 5 9.61 10.84 -8.76
C LEU A 5 10.50 9.87 -9.53
N SER A 6 11.39 9.17 -8.82
CA SER A 6 12.27 8.19 -9.44
C SER A 6 11.41 7.10 -10.08
N ARG A 7 11.79 6.65 -11.29
CA ARG A 7 11.07 5.54 -11.95
C ARG A 7 11.25 4.19 -11.24
N ILE A 8 12.23 4.13 -10.33
CA ILE A 8 12.65 2.95 -9.60
C ILE A 8 13.04 3.39 -8.17
N LYS A 9 12.61 2.63 -7.16
CA LYS A 9 13.10 2.71 -5.78
C LYS A 9 13.63 1.34 -5.37
N LYS A 10 14.70 1.31 -4.59
CA LYS A 10 15.25 0.08 -4.01
C LYS A 10 14.81 0.01 -2.56
N VAL A 11 14.36 -1.16 -2.14
CA VAL A 11 14.00 -1.48 -0.76
C VAL A 11 14.79 -2.72 -0.39
N ASP A 12 15.52 -2.67 0.72
CA ASP A 12 16.26 -3.81 1.23
C ASP A 12 15.37 -4.48 2.29
N ILE A 13 15.07 -5.75 2.09
CA ILE A 13 14.18 -6.54 2.94
C ILE A 13 15.02 -7.61 3.61
N THR A 14 14.94 -7.69 4.92
CA THR A 14 15.56 -8.79 5.66
C THR A 14 14.53 -9.90 5.81
N THR A 15 14.85 -11.06 5.24
CA THR A 15 14.06 -12.28 5.33
C THR A 15 14.76 -13.23 6.29
N VAL A 16 13.98 -14.01 7.04
CA VAL A 16 14.48 -15.00 7.98
C VAL A 16 14.21 -16.38 7.41
N ILE A 17 15.26 -17.17 7.18
CA ILE A 17 15.14 -18.52 6.64
C ILE A 17 15.53 -19.51 7.74
N ASP A 18 14.63 -20.44 8.04
CA ASP A 18 14.92 -21.56 8.92
C ASP A 18 15.66 -22.64 8.11
N SER A 19 16.95 -22.83 8.41
CA SER A 19 17.81 -23.80 7.75
C SER A 19 18.20 -24.91 8.73
N ASP A 20 18.63 -26.06 8.20
CA ASP A 20 19.04 -27.22 9.03
C ASP A 20 20.16 -26.87 10.05
N ASP A 21 20.92 -25.79 9.82
CA ASP A 21 22.00 -25.30 10.68
C ASP A 21 21.61 -24.11 11.59
N GLY A 22 20.34 -23.67 11.56
CA GLY A 22 19.79 -22.59 12.39
C GLY A 22 19.06 -21.49 11.61
N ILE A 23 18.74 -20.40 12.30
CA ILE A 23 18.07 -19.22 11.73
C ILE A 23 19.10 -18.35 11.00
N GLU A 24 18.93 -18.19 9.68
CA GLU A 24 19.75 -17.28 8.86
C GLU A 24 18.96 -16.03 8.46
N GLU A 25 19.54 -14.85 8.67
CA GLU A 25 19.03 -13.59 8.13
C GLU A 25 19.63 -13.33 6.75
N LYS A 26 18.76 -13.10 5.77
CA LYS A 26 19.15 -12.79 4.39
C LYS A 26 18.51 -11.49 3.95
N THR A 27 19.35 -10.50 3.63
CA THR A 27 18.88 -9.26 3.02
C THR A 27 18.76 -9.39 1.51
N ILE A 28 17.57 -9.14 0.97
CA ILE A 28 17.30 -9.08 -0.47
C ILE A 28 16.96 -7.64 -0.88
N THR A 29 17.56 -7.16 -1.98
CA THR A 29 17.21 -5.84 -2.52
C THR A 29 16.11 -5.97 -3.57
N ILE A 30 14.92 -5.47 -3.24
CA ILE A 30 13.77 -5.39 -4.16
C ILE A 30 13.79 -4.07 -4.92
N LYS A 31 13.63 -4.14 -6.23
CA LYS A 31 13.56 -2.97 -7.12
C LYS A 31 12.11 -2.68 -7.47
N VAL A 32 11.47 -1.81 -6.70
CA VAL A 32 10.13 -1.29 -6.96
C VAL A 32 10.17 -0.38 -8.18
N LYS A 33 9.30 -0.61 -9.18
CA LYS A 33 9.24 0.14 -10.43
C LYS A 33 7.82 0.61 -10.69
N LYS A 34 7.67 1.59 -11.59
CA LYS A 34 6.34 1.96 -12.08
C LYS A 34 5.64 0.76 -12.70
N ALA A 35 4.42 0.48 -12.25
CA ALA A 35 3.60 -0.58 -12.78
C ALA A 35 3.33 -0.32 -14.27
N PRO A 36 3.51 -1.34 -15.14
CA PRO A 36 3.19 -1.22 -16.55
C PRO A 36 1.69 -1.01 -16.73
N LEU A 37 1.28 -0.38 -17.83
CA LEU A 37 -0.13 -0.03 -18.09
C LEU A 37 -1.10 -1.20 -17.91
N GLY A 38 -0.70 -2.42 -18.27
CA GLY A 38 -1.54 -3.63 -18.09
C GLY A 38 -1.81 -4.00 -16.63
N LYS A 39 -0.85 -3.75 -15.72
CA LYS A 39 -1.00 -3.99 -14.27
C LYS A 39 -1.48 -2.75 -13.51
N TRP A 40 -1.33 -1.57 -14.12
CA TRP A 40 -1.68 -0.30 -13.50
C TRP A 40 -3.14 -0.25 -13.02
N LYS A 41 -4.08 -0.72 -13.85
CA LYS A 41 -5.49 -0.76 -13.48
C LYS A 41 -5.72 -1.63 -12.24
N GLN A 42 -5.17 -2.86 -12.24
CA GLN A 42 -5.30 -3.80 -11.12
C GLN A 42 -4.73 -3.19 -9.83
N LEU A 43 -3.54 -2.58 -9.91
CA LEU A 43 -2.93 -1.89 -8.79
C LEU A 43 -3.85 -0.78 -8.24
N THR A 44 -4.41 0.07 -9.12
CA THR A 44 -5.30 1.15 -8.66
C THR A 44 -6.64 0.66 -8.13
N ASP A 45 -7.16 -0.45 -8.65
CA ASP A 45 -8.41 -1.06 -8.18
C ASP A 45 -8.20 -1.61 -6.77
N ASN A 46 -7.09 -2.31 -6.51
CA ASN A 46 -6.78 -2.84 -5.16
C ASN A 46 -6.51 -1.72 -4.16
N VAL A 47 -5.80 -0.66 -4.56
CA VAL A 47 -5.62 0.53 -3.72
C VAL A 47 -6.96 1.17 -3.37
N LYS A 48 -7.92 1.17 -4.30
CA LYS A 48 -9.25 1.70 -4.03
C LYS A 48 -9.98 0.83 -3.02
N VAL A 49 -9.95 -0.50 -3.16
CA VAL A 49 -10.57 -1.42 -2.18
C VAL A 49 -9.96 -1.22 -0.80
N LEU A 50 -8.62 -1.16 -0.71
CA LEU A 50 -7.92 -0.88 0.54
C LEU A 50 -8.39 0.45 1.17
N PHE A 51 -8.55 1.50 0.36
CA PHE A 51 -9.04 2.79 0.82
C PHE A 51 -10.51 2.76 1.24
N ASP A 52 -11.35 1.96 0.58
CA ASP A 52 -12.76 1.79 0.91
C ASP A 52 -12.94 1.00 2.24
N LEU A 53 -11.95 0.18 2.63
CA LEU A 53 -11.91 -0.57 3.90
C LEU A 53 -11.30 0.23 5.07
N LEU A 54 -10.54 1.29 4.80
CA LEU A 54 -9.91 2.10 5.84
C LEU A 54 -10.90 2.65 6.90
N PRO A 55 -12.13 3.07 6.56
CA PRO A 55 -13.11 3.49 7.57
C PRO A 55 -13.36 2.45 8.66
N GLU A 56 -13.39 1.15 8.33
CA GLU A 56 -13.61 0.07 9.31
C GLU A 56 -12.47 0.02 10.34
N VAL A 57 -11.23 0.17 9.89
CA VAL A 57 -10.06 0.23 10.78
C VAL A 57 -10.09 1.46 11.69
N LEU A 58 -10.55 2.60 11.17
CA LEU A 58 -10.65 3.84 11.93
C LEU A 58 -11.79 3.76 12.98
N GLU A 59 -12.91 3.12 12.65
CA GLU A 59 -14.02 2.87 13.59
C GLU A 59 -13.54 2.07 14.80
N GLU A 60 -12.79 1.01 14.57
CA GLU A 60 -12.26 0.18 15.65
C GLU A 60 -11.26 0.90 16.55
N LYS A 61 -10.56 1.90 16.02
CA LYS A 61 -9.69 2.78 16.81
C LYS A 61 -10.44 3.91 17.50
N GLY A 62 -11.78 3.92 17.42
CA GLY A 62 -12.63 4.88 18.11
C GLY A 62 -12.68 6.26 17.45
N ILE A 63 -12.37 6.36 16.15
CA ILE A 63 -12.49 7.63 15.43
C ILE A 63 -13.97 7.93 15.16
N GLU A 64 -14.43 9.06 15.68
CA GLU A 64 -15.75 9.59 15.35
C GLU A 64 -15.76 10.15 13.92
N ASN A 65 -16.74 9.72 13.12
CA ASN A 65 -16.88 10.06 11.69
C ASN A 65 -15.66 9.68 10.80
N PRO A 66 -15.35 8.36 10.69
CA PRO A 66 -14.19 7.81 9.96
C PRO A 66 -14.04 8.33 8.54
N GLN A 67 -15.14 8.48 7.82
CA GLN A 67 -15.14 8.89 6.42
C GLN A 67 -14.65 10.34 6.27
N GLU A 68 -14.99 11.22 7.21
CA GLU A 68 -14.50 12.59 7.21
C GLU A 68 -13.02 12.65 7.60
N TYR A 69 -12.61 11.90 8.62
CA TYR A 69 -11.22 11.80 9.03
C TYR A 69 -10.32 11.28 7.90
N MET A 70 -10.70 10.16 7.27
CA MET A 70 -10.02 9.57 6.11
C MET A 70 -9.81 10.55 4.96
N MET A 71 -10.77 11.45 4.71
CA MET A 71 -10.67 12.43 3.64
C MET A 71 -9.60 13.49 3.93
N GLN A 72 -9.29 13.75 5.20
CA GLN A 72 -8.32 14.74 5.67
C GLN A 72 -6.92 14.15 5.94
N MET A 73 -6.82 12.83 6.09
CA MET A 73 -5.54 12.14 6.33
C MET A 73 -4.50 12.42 5.23
N SER A 74 -3.27 12.63 5.68
CA SER A 74 -2.07 12.65 4.85
C SER A 74 -1.68 11.23 4.41
N GLU A 75 -0.83 11.15 3.38
CA GLU A 75 -0.24 9.88 2.91
C GLU A 75 0.45 9.11 4.04
N LYS A 76 1.22 9.79 4.89
CA LYS A 76 1.95 9.17 5.99
C LYS A 76 1.01 8.59 7.04
N GLU A 77 -0.09 9.28 7.34
CA GLU A 77 -1.11 8.77 8.24
C GLU A 77 -1.77 7.52 7.66
N ILE A 78 -2.12 7.51 6.36
CA ILE A 78 -2.67 6.32 5.70
C ILE A 78 -1.69 5.13 5.80
N ILE A 79 -0.40 5.37 5.50
CA ILE A 79 0.63 4.32 5.61
C ILE A 79 0.78 3.82 7.05
N SER A 80 0.65 4.70 8.05
CA SER A 80 0.74 4.30 9.46
C SER A 80 -0.37 3.36 9.93
N TYR A 81 -1.52 3.34 9.23
CA TYR A 81 -2.60 2.39 9.49
C TYR A 81 -2.45 1.10 8.68
N LEU A 82 -1.47 0.98 7.79
CA LEU A 82 -1.28 -0.22 6.97
C LEU A 82 -1.15 -1.50 7.81
N PRO A 83 -0.40 -1.54 8.94
CA PRO A 83 -0.38 -2.71 9.81
C PRO A 83 -1.76 -3.14 10.31
N ASP A 84 -2.64 -2.18 10.60
CA ASP A 84 -4.01 -2.47 11.03
C ASP A 84 -4.88 -2.91 9.84
N MET A 85 -4.61 -2.39 8.63
CA MET A 85 -5.29 -2.80 7.40
C MET A 85 -5.04 -4.26 7.07
N PHE A 86 -3.88 -4.83 7.43
CA PHE A 86 -3.62 -6.26 7.23
C PHE A 86 -4.63 -7.17 7.92
N ARG A 87 -5.36 -6.70 8.95
CA ARG A 87 -6.40 -7.48 9.61
C ARG A 87 -7.68 -7.62 8.78
N VAL A 88 -7.98 -6.64 7.94
CA VAL A 88 -9.25 -6.56 7.17
C VAL A 88 -9.05 -6.68 5.66
N ALA A 89 -7.82 -6.46 5.19
CA ALA A 89 -7.50 -6.32 3.77
C ALA A 89 -6.16 -7.00 3.45
N THR A 90 -5.88 -8.17 4.05
CA THR A 90 -4.63 -8.91 3.85
C THR A 90 -4.36 -9.16 2.36
N ASP A 91 -5.36 -9.70 1.67
CA ASP A 91 -5.28 -10.08 0.25
C ASP A 91 -5.01 -8.85 -0.63
N GLU A 92 -5.70 -7.73 -0.38
CA GLU A 92 -5.49 -6.49 -1.13
C GLU A 92 -4.08 -5.93 -0.92
N VAL A 93 -3.57 -5.96 0.31
CA VAL A 93 -2.20 -5.49 0.58
C VAL A 93 -1.18 -6.38 -0.12
N ILE A 94 -1.32 -7.71 -0.01
CA ILE A 94 -0.45 -8.67 -0.71
C ILE A 94 -0.47 -8.42 -2.21
N ASP A 95 -1.64 -8.26 -2.82
CA ASP A 95 -1.74 -7.99 -4.25
C ASP A 95 -1.11 -6.65 -4.65
N ILE A 96 -1.29 -5.60 -3.84
CA ILE A 96 -0.66 -4.29 -4.09
C ILE A 96 0.87 -4.44 -4.09
N LEU A 97 1.40 -5.17 -3.11
CA LEU A 97 2.84 -5.44 -3.02
C LEU A 97 3.31 -6.30 -4.20
N SER A 98 2.58 -7.36 -4.55
CA SER A 98 2.95 -8.24 -5.66
C SER A 98 2.96 -7.51 -7.00
N LEU A 99 1.90 -6.75 -7.28
CA LEU A 99 1.76 -5.99 -8.53
C LEU A 99 2.70 -4.78 -8.58
N GLY A 100 2.84 -4.07 -7.47
CA GLY A 100 3.56 -2.82 -7.36
C GLY A 100 5.07 -2.98 -7.20
N ALA A 101 5.50 -3.93 -6.36
CA ALA A 101 6.90 -4.22 -6.11
C ALA A 101 7.45 -5.35 -7.00
N GLY A 102 6.56 -6.14 -7.63
CA GLY A 102 6.95 -7.24 -8.51
C GLY A 102 7.49 -8.46 -7.76
N VAL A 103 7.04 -8.63 -6.51
CA VAL A 103 7.36 -9.77 -5.65
C VAL A 103 6.27 -10.81 -5.83
N ASP A 104 6.61 -12.09 -5.88
CA ASP A 104 5.59 -13.14 -5.90
C ASP A 104 4.88 -13.24 -4.54
N VAL A 105 3.63 -13.71 -4.59
CA VAL A 105 2.76 -13.83 -3.42
C VAL A 105 3.36 -14.80 -2.39
N GLU A 106 3.97 -15.90 -2.84
CA GLU A 106 4.58 -16.90 -1.96
C GLU A 106 5.71 -16.30 -1.10
N THR A 107 6.58 -15.48 -1.69
CA THR A 107 7.61 -14.74 -0.95
C THR A 107 6.99 -13.76 0.03
N LEU A 108 5.94 -13.02 -0.36
CA LEU A 108 5.26 -12.05 0.51
C LEU A 108 4.61 -12.71 1.73
N GLU A 109 4.01 -13.89 1.56
CA GLU A 109 3.31 -14.61 2.62
C GLU A 109 4.26 -15.33 3.60
N ASN A 110 5.39 -15.82 3.11
CA ASN A 110 6.27 -16.69 3.90
C ASN A 110 7.54 -16.02 4.40
N GLU A 111 8.04 -14.99 3.71
CA GLU A 111 9.37 -14.43 3.97
C GLU A 111 9.34 -12.94 4.37
N VAL A 112 8.25 -12.23 4.11
CA VAL A 112 8.17 -10.77 4.34
C VAL A 112 7.40 -10.46 5.62
N GLY A 113 8.09 -9.83 6.58
CA GLY A 113 7.50 -9.32 7.81
C GLY A 113 6.70 -8.04 7.60
N ILE A 114 5.97 -7.63 8.65
CA ILE A 114 5.08 -6.47 8.58
C ILE A 114 5.85 -5.16 8.38
N ASP A 115 7.04 -5.04 8.97
CA ASP A 115 7.89 -3.85 8.85
C ASP A 115 8.39 -3.71 7.41
N GLU A 116 8.89 -4.79 6.82
CA GLU A 116 9.32 -4.83 5.43
C GLU A 116 8.16 -4.60 4.45
N ALA A 117 6.97 -5.11 4.77
CA ALA A 117 5.76 -4.88 3.98
C ALA A 117 5.36 -3.40 3.95
N VAL A 118 5.48 -2.70 5.08
CA VAL A 118 5.23 -1.25 5.17
C VAL A 118 6.24 -0.48 4.30
N GLU A 119 7.52 -0.82 4.37
CA GLU A 119 8.56 -0.17 3.54
C GLU A 119 8.34 -0.40 2.05
N LEU A 120 7.98 -1.63 1.66
CA LEU A 120 7.62 -1.96 0.29
C LEU A 120 6.40 -1.17 -0.16
N PHE A 121 5.36 -1.09 0.66
CA PHE A 121 4.13 -0.36 0.34
C PHE A 121 4.42 1.12 0.11
N GLU A 122 5.18 1.76 1.00
CA GLU A 122 5.60 3.16 0.83
C GLU A 122 6.36 3.35 -0.48
N ALA A 123 7.27 2.44 -0.82
CA ALA A 123 7.99 2.49 -2.09
C ALA A 123 7.06 2.32 -3.30
N VAL A 124 6.06 1.44 -3.22
CA VAL A 124 5.05 1.26 -4.26
C VAL A 124 4.24 2.53 -4.44
N VAL A 125 3.73 3.13 -3.36
CA VAL A 125 2.96 4.38 -3.38
C VAL A 125 3.76 5.52 -3.99
N GLU A 126 5.01 5.70 -3.58
CA GLU A 126 5.88 6.78 -4.07
C GLU A 126 6.19 6.62 -5.58
N VAL A 127 6.68 5.45 -5.97
CA VAL A 127 7.11 5.20 -7.36
C VAL A 127 5.93 5.27 -8.31
N ASN A 128 4.78 4.72 -7.91
CA ASN A 128 3.57 4.71 -8.71
C ASN A 128 2.78 6.01 -8.59
N ASN A 129 3.08 6.89 -7.63
CA ASN A 129 2.34 8.13 -7.40
C ASN A 129 0.83 7.85 -7.14
N LEU A 130 0.57 6.81 -6.35
CA LEU A 130 -0.79 6.35 -6.02
C LEU A 130 -1.57 7.39 -5.21
N VAL A 131 -0.88 8.28 -4.50
CA VAL A 131 -1.49 9.44 -3.82
C VAL A 131 -2.33 10.29 -4.77
N LYS A 132 -1.82 10.58 -5.98
CA LYS A 132 -2.61 11.34 -6.96
C LYS A 132 -3.81 10.57 -7.48
N VAL A 133 -3.79 9.24 -7.43
CA VAL A 133 -4.95 8.41 -7.79
C VAL A 133 -6.01 8.57 -6.71
N VAL A 134 -5.62 8.44 -5.44
CA VAL A 134 -6.52 8.63 -4.29
C VAL A 134 -7.08 10.05 -4.26
N GLU A 135 -6.26 11.09 -4.43
CA GLU A 135 -6.72 12.49 -4.51
C GLU A 135 -7.72 12.72 -5.65
N LYS A 136 -7.46 12.17 -6.84
CA LYS A 136 -8.39 12.23 -7.97
C LYS A 136 -9.69 11.48 -7.66
N GLY A 137 -9.61 10.33 -6.99
CA GLY A 137 -10.76 9.59 -6.50
C GLY A 137 -11.59 10.40 -5.50
N LYS A 138 -10.95 11.00 -4.49
CA LYS A 138 -11.56 11.91 -3.50
C LYS A 138 -12.30 13.07 -4.20
N ASN A 139 -11.68 13.69 -5.20
CA ASN A 139 -12.29 14.79 -5.95
C ASN A 139 -13.48 14.35 -6.79
N LEU A 140 -13.41 13.17 -7.41
CA LEU A 140 -14.53 12.60 -8.16
C LEU A 140 -15.73 12.29 -7.25
N MET A 141 -15.48 11.70 -6.08
CA MET A 141 -16.55 11.43 -5.10
C MET A 141 -17.21 12.71 -4.58
N LYS A 142 -16.44 13.78 -4.31
CA LYS A 142 -16.98 15.09 -3.94
C LYS A 142 -17.92 15.65 -5.01
N LEU A 143 -17.53 15.55 -6.29
CA LEU A 143 -18.36 16.01 -7.41
C LEU A 143 -19.67 15.22 -7.51
N LEU A 144 -19.63 13.89 -7.36
CA LEU A 144 -20.83 13.05 -7.41
C LEU A 144 -21.78 13.30 -6.23
N LYS A 145 -21.24 13.58 -5.04
CA LYS A 145 -22.03 13.96 -3.86
C LYS A 145 -22.76 15.29 -4.06
N ASN A 146 -22.10 16.25 -4.73
CA ASN A 146 -22.68 17.56 -5.04
C ASN A 146 -23.73 17.54 -6.15
N ILE A 147 -23.78 16.49 -6.99
CA ILE A 147 -24.78 16.33 -8.05
C ILE A 147 -26.06 15.65 -7.52
N LYS A 148 -25.98 14.94 -6.39
CA LYS A 148 -27.12 14.26 -5.75
C LYS A 148 -27.85 15.10 -4.69
N ASN A 149 -27.37 16.32 -4.42
CA ASN A 149 -28.03 17.34 -3.60
C ASN A 149 -28.59 18.44 -4.51
#